data_AF-A0A958ZQ29-F1
#
_entry.id   AF-A0A958ZQ29-F1
#
_cell.length_a   1.000
_cell.length_b   1.000
_cell.length_c   1.000
_cell.angle_alpha   90.00
_cell.angle_beta   90.00
_cell.angle_gamma   90.00
#
_symmetry.space_group_name_H-M   'P 1'
#
loop_
_entity.id
_entity.type
_entity.pdbx_description
1 polymer ?
#
loop_
_entity_poly.entity_id
_entity_poly.type
_entity_poly.pdbx_seq_one_letter_code
_entity_poly.pdbx_strand_id
1 'polypeptide(L)'
;MKSLPRNVWLLVAAQSLMMSVTSLVVFAGGLIGTRLAPVEKLATLPVACMVIGTALSVVPVTMMMKKLGRRKSFILILCYSIVNAFFASYTLTISSFSLFCTSTFLFGVTSACVMQFRFAAMESVTPELIPNAASSVLLGGIAAAFIGPEAAVFGKDLLPTEFLGSFLMLAGLFGLALMVLLAFKNPTIDIGQTSEGARPIKVISQQMIF
;
A
#
# COMPACT_ATOMS: atom_id res chain seq x y z
N MET A 1 -20.59 -13.71 -18.34
CA MET A 1 -19.64 -13.15 -17.34
C MET A 1 -20.23 -11.83 -16.85
N LYS A 2 -20.80 -11.77 -15.63
CA LYS A 2 -21.29 -10.51 -15.05
C LYS A 2 -20.07 -9.58 -14.95
N SER A 3 -20.08 -8.47 -15.68
CA SER A 3 -18.96 -7.53 -15.73
C SER A 3 -18.73 -6.93 -14.33
N LEU A 4 -17.49 -6.97 -13.87
CA LEU A 4 -17.12 -6.31 -12.62
C LEU A 4 -17.38 -4.80 -12.75
N PRO A 5 -17.96 -4.15 -11.72
CA PRO A 5 -18.21 -2.73 -11.78
C PRO A 5 -16.89 -1.97 -11.95
N ARG A 6 -16.92 -0.89 -12.73
CA ARG A 6 -15.75 -0.04 -13.07
C ARG A 6 -14.93 0.38 -11.84
N ASN A 7 -15.59 0.50 -10.69
CA ASN A 7 -14.98 0.79 -9.40
C ASN A 7 -13.97 -0.28 -8.93
N VAL A 8 -14.24 -1.56 -9.18
CA VAL A 8 -13.31 -2.65 -8.82
C VAL A 8 -12.04 -2.56 -9.67
N TRP A 9 -12.16 -2.30 -10.97
CA TRP A 9 -11.00 -2.11 -11.85
C TRP A 9 -10.15 -0.89 -11.45
N LEU A 10 -10.79 0.22 -11.03
CA LEU A 10 -10.08 1.38 -10.51
C LEU A 10 -9.33 1.07 -9.19
N LEU A 11 -9.95 0.30 -8.30
CA LEU A 11 -9.32 -0.16 -7.05
C LEU A 11 -8.14 -1.11 -7.34
N VAL A 12 -8.29 -2.02 -8.31
CA VAL A 12 -7.23 -2.94 -8.75
C VAL A 12 -6.04 -2.17 -9.31
N ALA A 13 -6.29 -1.17 -10.16
CA ALA A 13 -5.24 -0.31 -10.72
C ALA A 13 -4.54 0.54 -9.64
N ALA A 14 -5.28 1.11 -8.70
CA ALA A 14 -4.68 1.85 -7.58
C ALA A 14 -3.85 0.93 -6.69
N GLN A 15 -4.35 -0.27 -6.38
CA GLN A 15 -3.62 -1.25 -5.59
C GLN A 15 -2.36 -1.73 -6.31
N SER A 16 -2.41 -1.97 -7.63
CA SER A 16 -1.22 -2.41 -8.37
C SER A 16 -0.11 -1.36 -8.31
N LEU A 17 -0.47 -0.08 -8.46
CA LEU A 17 0.48 1.02 -8.34
C LEU A 17 1.02 1.13 -6.91
N MET A 18 0.16 1.05 -5.89
CA MET A 18 0.60 1.16 -4.50
C MET A 18 1.44 -0.04 -4.05
N MET A 19 1.13 -1.26 -4.49
CA MET A 19 1.86 -2.49 -4.14
C MET A 19 3.25 -2.54 -4.78
N SER A 20 3.50 -1.75 -5.82
CA SER A 20 4.82 -1.60 -6.44
C SER A 20 5.86 -1.04 -5.45
N VAL A 21 5.44 -0.28 -4.42
CA VAL A 21 6.32 0.23 -3.37
C VAL A 21 7.03 -0.89 -2.62
N THR A 22 6.30 -1.93 -2.25
CA THR A 22 6.82 -3.00 -1.41
C THR A 22 7.89 -3.78 -2.17
N SER A 23 7.66 -4.04 -3.46
CA SER A 23 8.65 -4.70 -4.31
C SER A 23 9.88 -3.82 -4.57
N LEU A 24 9.67 -2.54 -4.90
CA LEU A 24 10.75 -1.58 -5.12
C LEU A 24 11.60 -1.40 -3.85
N VAL A 25 10.98 -1.21 -2.69
CA VAL A 25 11.69 -1.00 -1.42
C VAL A 25 12.41 -2.26 -0.96
N VAL A 26 11.88 -3.46 -1.23
CA VAL A 26 12.61 -4.71 -0.93
C VAL A 26 13.84 -4.84 -1.83
N PHE A 27 13.71 -4.55 -3.13
CA PHE A 27 14.81 -4.64 -4.09
C PHE A 27 15.86 -3.54 -3.86
N ALA A 28 15.44 -2.27 -3.89
CA ALA A 28 16.30 -1.12 -3.68
C ALA A 28 16.83 -1.09 -2.24
N GLY A 29 16.02 -1.41 -1.23
CA GLY A 29 16.45 -1.45 0.17
C GLY A 29 17.53 -2.49 0.45
N GLY A 30 17.49 -3.65 -0.22
CA GLY A 30 18.59 -4.62 -0.15
C GLY A 30 19.87 -4.12 -0.82
N LEU A 31 19.77 -3.51 -2.01
CA LEU A 31 20.93 -2.99 -2.73
C LEU A 31 21.54 -1.74 -2.06
N ILE A 32 20.72 -0.78 -1.68
CA ILE A 32 21.12 0.41 -0.92
C ILE A 32 21.65 -0.02 0.45
N GLY A 33 21.00 -0.97 1.12
CA GLY A 33 21.44 -1.51 2.40
C GLY A 33 22.84 -2.12 2.33
N THR A 34 23.18 -2.87 1.28
CA THR A 34 24.54 -3.42 1.11
C THR A 34 25.61 -2.35 0.81
N ARG A 35 25.23 -1.23 0.20
CA ARG A 35 26.16 -0.14 -0.17
C ARG A 35 26.34 0.91 0.92
N LEU A 36 25.29 1.22 1.67
CA LEU A 36 25.26 2.26 2.70
C LEU A 36 25.50 1.70 4.11
N ALA A 37 25.37 0.39 4.33
CA ALA A 37 25.53 -0.17 5.66
C ALA A 37 27.02 -0.15 6.09
N PRO A 38 27.32 0.31 7.31
CA PRO A 38 28.66 0.24 7.87
C PRO A 38 29.11 -1.20 8.19
N VAL A 39 28.17 -2.16 8.23
CA VAL A 39 28.39 -3.59 8.51
C VAL A 39 27.41 -4.43 7.68
N GLU A 40 27.87 -5.47 6.98
CA GLU A 40 27.01 -6.35 6.14
C GLU A 40 25.77 -6.89 6.86
N LYS A 41 25.85 -7.11 8.18
CA LYS A 41 24.72 -7.59 9.00
C LYS A 41 23.55 -6.60 9.06
N LEU A 42 23.77 -5.31 8.79
CA LEU A 42 22.73 -4.28 8.81
C LEU A 42 22.12 -4.05 7.41
N ALA A 43 22.60 -4.71 6.37
CA ALA A 43 22.11 -4.51 5.00
C ALA A 43 20.61 -4.81 4.83
N THR A 44 20.04 -5.70 5.65
CA THR A 44 18.61 -6.05 5.63
C THR A 44 17.76 -5.24 6.61
N LEU A 45 18.38 -4.39 7.43
CA LEU A 45 17.69 -3.61 8.45
C LEU A 45 16.62 -2.66 7.87
N PRO A 46 16.82 -1.98 6.72
CA PRO A 46 15.77 -1.18 6.12
C PRO A 46 14.51 -2.00 5.83
N VAL A 47 14.66 -3.18 5.22
CA VAL A 47 13.54 -4.08 4.91
C VAL A 47 12.86 -4.56 6.20
N ALA A 48 13.62 -4.88 7.25
CA ALA A 48 13.06 -5.24 8.55
C ALA A 48 12.26 -4.08 9.16
N CYS A 49 12.77 -2.84 9.09
CA CYS A 49 12.07 -1.65 9.54
C CYS A 49 10.75 -1.44 8.77
N MET A 50 10.71 -1.73 7.47
CA MET A 50 9.46 -1.69 6.70
C MET A 50 8.43 -2.64 7.29
N VAL A 51 8.81 -3.89 7.54
CA VAL A 51 7.91 -4.93 8.05
C VAL A 51 7.38 -4.58 9.44
N ILE A 52 8.25 -4.09 10.34
CA ILE A 52 7.85 -3.61 11.67
C ILE A 52 6.89 -2.42 11.53
N GLY A 53 7.21 -1.46 10.66
CA GLY A 53 6.36 -0.31 10.37
C GLY A 53 4.99 -0.73 9.85
N THR A 54 4.92 -1.71 8.96
CA THR A 54 3.67 -2.29 8.47
C THR A 54 2.89 -2.92 9.61
N ALA A 55 3.51 -3.79 10.41
CA ALA A 55 2.83 -4.48 11.51
C ALA A 55 2.21 -3.49 12.51
N LEU A 56 2.95 -2.45 12.89
CA LEU A 56 2.46 -1.40 13.80
C LEU A 56 1.36 -0.54 13.17
N SER A 57 1.42 -0.34 11.85
CA SER A 57 0.53 0.58 11.12
C SER A 57 -0.79 -0.04 10.66
N VAL A 58 -0.91 -1.37 10.61
CA VAL A 58 -2.17 -2.04 10.19
C VAL A 58 -3.34 -1.64 11.09
N VAL A 59 -3.15 -1.61 12.40
CA VAL A 59 -4.19 -1.25 13.38
C VAL A 59 -4.64 0.22 13.25
N PRO A 60 -3.74 1.23 13.27
CA PRO A 60 -4.16 2.62 13.13
C PRO A 60 -4.74 2.91 11.75
N VAL A 61 -4.20 2.32 10.67
CA VAL A 61 -4.74 2.51 9.31
C VAL A 61 -6.17 1.97 9.20
N THR A 62 -6.44 0.79 9.76
CA THR A 62 -7.81 0.23 9.76
C THR A 62 -8.78 1.08 10.59
N MET A 63 -8.36 1.56 11.76
CA MET A 63 -9.17 2.48 12.56
C MET A 63 -9.44 3.80 11.83
N MET A 64 -8.43 4.35 11.14
CA MET A 64 -8.56 5.58 10.36
C MET A 64 -9.55 5.41 9.20
N MET A 65 -9.51 4.26 8.51
CA MET A 65 -10.47 3.91 7.46
C MET A 65 -11.90 3.76 7.97
N LYS A 66 -12.09 3.25 9.20
CA LYS A 66 -13.40 3.17 9.83
C LYS A 66 -13.96 4.55 10.20
N LYS A 67 -13.13 5.48 10.66
CA LYS A 67 -13.57 6.82 11.11
C LYS A 67 -13.76 7.84 9.97
N LEU A 68 -12.79 7.94 9.04
CA LEU A 68 -12.82 8.95 7.97
C LEU A 68 -13.47 8.45 6.67
N GLY A 69 -13.75 7.16 6.58
CA GLY A 69 -14.24 6.49 5.38
C GLY A 69 -13.10 6.15 4.41
N ARG A 70 -13.31 5.09 3.62
CA ARG A 70 -12.27 4.47 2.78
C ARG A 70 -11.60 5.43 1.80
N ARG A 71 -12.37 6.17 1.00
CA ARG A 71 -11.82 7.07 -0.03
C ARG A 71 -10.92 8.16 0.56
N LYS A 72 -11.35 8.83 1.63
CA LYS A 72 -10.55 9.90 2.26
C LYS A 72 -9.26 9.34 2.86
N SER A 73 -9.34 8.17 3.52
CA SER A 73 -8.16 7.52 4.06
C SER A 73 -7.15 7.10 2.99
N PHE A 74 -7.60 6.55 1.85
CA PHE A 74 -6.71 6.21 0.74
C PHE A 74 -6.01 7.44 0.16
N ILE A 75 -6.74 8.53 -0.06
CA ILE A 75 -6.18 9.79 -0.56
C ILE A 75 -5.14 10.36 0.42
N LEU A 76 -5.44 10.39 1.72
CA LEU A 76 -4.51 10.88 2.74
C LEU A 76 -3.22 10.04 2.79
N ILE A 77 -3.35 8.71 2.73
CA ILE A 77 -2.19 7.81 2.76
C ILE A 77 -1.37 7.94 1.48
N LEU A 78 -2.01 8.15 0.32
CA LEU A 78 -1.29 8.41 -0.93
C LEU A 78 -0.51 9.73 -0.86
N CYS A 79 -1.13 10.82 -0.39
CA CYS A 79 -0.43 12.09 -0.17
C CYS A 79 0.76 11.91 0.78
N TYR A 80 0.57 11.19 1.89
CA TYR A 80 1.63 10.84 2.82
C TYR A 80 2.75 10.03 2.14
N SER A 81 2.40 9.07 1.29
CA SER A 81 3.36 8.21 0.58
C SER A 81 4.19 9.00 -0.44
N ILE A 82 3.59 10.00 -1.10
CA ILE A 82 4.30 10.92 -2.01
C ILE A 82 5.34 11.73 -1.22
N VAL A 83 4.94 12.32 -0.10
CA VAL A 83 5.88 13.07 0.77
C VAL A 83 6.99 12.15 1.28
N ASN A 84 6.66 10.93 1.68
CA ASN A 84 7.66 9.95 2.11
C ASN A 84 8.62 9.52 1.00
N ALA A 85 8.15 9.45 -0.25
CA ALA A 85 9.01 9.15 -1.40
C ALA A 85 10.02 10.28 -1.69
N PHE A 86 9.61 11.54 -1.57
CA PHE A 86 10.54 12.66 -1.60
C PHE A 86 11.52 12.63 -0.43
N PHE A 87 11.03 12.29 0.76
CA PHE A 87 11.90 12.13 1.93
C PHE A 87 12.94 11.02 1.72
N ALA A 88 12.53 9.85 1.21
CA ALA A 88 13.44 8.76 0.87
C ALA A 88 14.50 9.18 -0.17
N SER A 89 14.10 9.92 -1.20
CA SER A 89 15.03 10.49 -2.19
C SER A 89 16.05 11.44 -1.54
N TYR A 90 15.62 12.28 -0.60
CA TYR A 90 16.51 13.16 0.17
C TYR A 90 17.50 12.38 1.06
N THR A 91 17.09 11.25 1.64
CA THR A 91 17.99 10.43 2.45
C THR A 91 19.14 9.81 1.66
N LEU A 92 18.92 9.53 0.37
CA LEU A 92 19.93 9.01 -0.55
C LEU A 92 20.99 10.06 -0.89
N THR A 93 20.60 11.33 -1.05
CA THR A 93 21.56 12.42 -1.33
C THR A 93 22.50 12.66 -0.15
N ILE A 94 22.03 12.49 1.08
CA ILE A 94 22.85 12.59 2.30
C ILE A 94 23.65 11.30 2.56
N SER A 95 23.33 10.20 1.89
CA SER A 95 23.94 8.87 2.12
C SER A 95 23.86 8.42 3.60
N SER A 96 22.79 8.79 4.31
CA SER A 96 22.61 8.44 5.72
C SER A 96 21.73 7.20 5.92
N PHE A 97 22.36 6.13 6.42
CA PHE A 97 21.71 4.85 6.66
C PHE A 97 20.52 4.94 7.65
N SER A 98 20.66 5.72 8.73
CA SER A 98 19.62 5.83 9.76
C SER A 98 18.36 6.51 9.22
N LEU A 99 18.52 7.59 8.45
CA LEU A 99 17.41 8.29 7.81
C LEU A 99 16.70 7.42 6.76
N PHE A 100 17.46 6.62 6.01
CA PHE A 100 16.89 5.67 5.06
C PHE A 100 16.04 4.59 5.76
N CYS A 101 16.49 4.09 6.92
CA CYS A 101 15.71 3.17 7.74
C CYS A 101 14.40 3.82 8.24
N THR A 102 14.45 5.08 8.66
CA THR A 102 13.25 5.84 9.04
C THR A 102 12.28 5.97 7.87
N SER A 103 12.75 6.38 6.69
CA SER A 103 11.90 6.49 5.48
C SER A 103 11.24 5.16 5.12
N THR A 104 11.99 4.08 5.25
CA THR A 104 11.52 2.72 4.97
C THR A 104 10.49 2.24 6.02
N PHE A 105 10.67 2.59 7.28
CA PHE A 105 9.66 2.39 8.32
C PHE A 105 8.36 3.12 8.00
N LEU A 106 8.45 4.38 7.54
CA LEU A 106 7.29 5.17 7.12
C LEU A 106 6.56 4.55 5.92
N PHE A 107 7.29 3.94 4.96
CA PHE A 107 6.67 3.18 3.87
C PHE A 107 5.88 1.96 4.35
N GLY A 108 6.14 1.48 5.56
CA GLY A 108 5.36 0.45 6.21
C GLY A 108 3.87 0.81 6.31
N VAL A 109 3.54 2.10 6.51
CA VAL A 109 2.16 2.63 6.53
C VAL A 109 1.48 2.42 5.18
N THR A 110 2.18 2.71 4.09
CA THR A 110 1.68 2.52 2.72
C THR A 110 1.38 1.05 2.44
N SER A 111 2.29 0.14 2.85
CA SER A 111 2.09 -1.30 2.71
C SER A 111 0.89 -1.81 3.53
N ALA A 112 0.70 -1.29 4.75
CA ALA A 112 -0.49 -1.59 5.56
C ALA A 112 -1.80 -1.15 4.88
N CYS A 113 -1.76 -0.02 4.17
CA CYS A 113 -2.89 0.47 3.38
C CYS A 113 -3.21 -0.43 2.18
N VAL A 114 -2.18 -0.93 1.49
CA VAL A 114 -2.32 -1.87 0.35
C VAL A 114 -3.11 -3.12 0.77
N MET A 115 -2.85 -3.68 1.94
CA MET A 115 -3.59 -4.84 2.44
C MET A 115 -5.10 -4.59 2.60
N GLN A 116 -5.50 -3.33 2.84
CA GLN A 116 -6.91 -2.96 2.98
C GLN A 116 -7.67 -2.88 1.65
N PHE A 117 -6.99 -2.80 0.50
CA PHE A 117 -7.64 -2.76 -0.82
C PHE A 117 -8.46 -4.01 -1.12
N ARG A 118 -8.01 -5.18 -0.66
CA ARG A 118 -8.77 -6.42 -0.83
C ARG A 118 -10.13 -6.33 -0.15
N PHE A 119 -10.18 -5.81 1.08
CA PHE A 119 -11.44 -5.58 1.79
C PHE A 119 -12.26 -4.42 1.18
N ALA A 120 -11.58 -3.40 0.64
CA ALA A 120 -12.19 -2.33 -0.19
C ALA A 120 -12.99 -2.86 -1.37
N ALA A 121 -12.38 -3.75 -2.15
CA ALA A 121 -13.01 -4.33 -3.33
C ALA A 121 -14.15 -5.28 -2.97
N MET A 122 -13.99 -6.12 -1.93
CA MET A 122 -15.03 -7.08 -1.51
C MET A 122 -16.31 -6.39 -1.03
N GLU A 123 -16.24 -5.24 -0.36
CA GLU A 123 -17.44 -4.48 0.04
C GLU A 123 -18.07 -3.68 -1.11
N SER A 124 -17.36 -3.51 -2.24
CA SER A 124 -17.85 -2.74 -3.39
C SER A 124 -18.66 -3.60 -4.39
N VAL A 125 -18.86 -4.89 -4.09
CA VAL A 125 -19.55 -5.84 -4.97
C VAL A 125 -20.61 -6.62 -4.21
N THR A 126 -21.59 -7.15 -4.95
CA THR A 126 -22.59 -8.06 -4.39
C THR A 126 -21.93 -9.36 -3.89
N PRO A 127 -22.54 -10.08 -2.93
CA PRO A 127 -21.95 -11.29 -2.33
C PRO A 127 -21.57 -12.38 -3.36
N GLU A 128 -22.30 -12.47 -4.48
CA GLU A 128 -21.99 -13.38 -5.59
C GLU A 128 -20.65 -13.08 -6.30
N LEU A 129 -20.19 -11.82 -6.27
CA LEU A 129 -19.01 -11.34 -7.01
C LEU A 129 -17.79 -11.11 -6.11
N ILE A 130 -17.90 -11.31 -4.79
CA ILE A 130 -16.80 -11.18 -3.83
C ILE A 130 -15.55 -11.99 -4.24
N PRO A 131 -15.66 -13.28 -4.65
CA PRO A 131 -14.50 -14.07 -5.06
C PRO A 131 -13.80 -13.48 -6.29
N ASN A 132 -14.58 -12.98 -7.26
CA ASN A 132 -14.07 -12.37 -8.49
C ASN A 132 -13.42 -11.01 -8.23
N ALA A 133 -13.95 -10.21 -7.30
CA ALA A 133 -13.34 -8.96 -6.90
C ALA A 133 -12.01 -9.19 -6.17
N ALA A 134 -11.97 -10.16 -5.24
CA ALA A 134 -10.75 -10.53 -4.53
C ALA A 134 -9.67 -11.09 -5.48
N SER A 135 -10.04 -11.93 -6.45
CA SER A 135 -9.09 -12.47 -7.43
C SER A 135 -8.55 -11.39 -8.38
N SER A 136 -9.38 -10.42 -8.77
CA SER A 136 -8.96 -9.28 -9.60
C SER A 136 -7.94 -8.39 -8.87
N VAL A 137 -8.17 -8.16 -7.57
CA VAL A 137 -7.25 -7.44 -6.67
C VAL A 137 -5.91 -8.16 -6.54
N LEU A 138 -5.93 -9.49 -6.41
CA LEU A 138 -4.72 -10.31 -6.42
C LEU A 138 -3.97 -10.22 -7.76
N LEU A 139 -4.69 -10.26 -8.88
CA LEU A 139 -4.14 -10.06 -10.23
C LEU A 139 -3.42 -8.71 -10.36
N GLY A 140 -4.00 -7.63 -9.83
CA GLY A 140 -3.33 -6.32 -9.77
C GLY A 140 -2.03 -6.35 -8.97
N GLY A 141 -1.99 -7.11 -7.88
CA GLY A 141 -0.76 -7.32 -7.09
C GLY A 141 0.33 -8.06 -7.85
N ILE A 142 -0.03 -8.99 -8.74
CA ILE A 142 0.94 -9.67 -9.61
C ILE A 142 1.53 -8.67 -10.61
N ALA A 143 0.71 -7.84 -11.25
CA ALA A 143 1.20 -6.79 -12.15
C ALA A 143 2.15 -5.81 -11.43
N ALA A 144 1.83 -5.45 -10.19
CA ALA A 144 2.69 -4.62 -9.34
C ALA A 144 4.08 -5.21 -9.09
N ALA A 145 4.18 -6.53 -8.98
CA ALA A 145 5.44 -7.22 -8.73
C ALA A 145 6.42 -7.11 -9.90
N PHE A 146 5.93 -6.86 -11.12
CA PHE A 146 6.77 -6.56 -12.29
C PHE A 146 7.07 -5.06 -12.39
N ILE A 147 6.06 -4.21 -12.17
CA ILE A 147 6.20 -2.75 -12.27
C ILE A 147 7.19 -2.20 -11.23
N GLY A 148 7.19 -2.73 -10.00
CA GLY A 148 8.06 -2.27 -8.92
C GLY A 148 9.56 -2.38 -9.25
N PRO A 149 10.09 -3.57 -9.55
CA PRO A 149 11.50 -3.76 -9.90
C PRO A 149 11.88 -3.08 -11.23
N GLU A 150 11.01 -3.10 -12.24
CA GLU A 150 11.29 -2.37 -13.49
C GLU A 150 11.44 -0.87 -13.26
N ALA A 151 10.53 -0.25 -12.51
CA ALA A 151 10.63 1.16 -12.14
C ALA A 151 11.89 1.43 -11.30
N ALA A 152 12.29 0.47 -10.45
CA ALA A 152 13.51 0.56 -9.66
C ALA A 152 14.76 0.57 -10.54
N VAL A 153 14.87 -0.36 -11.48
CA VAL A 153 16.01 -0.50 -12.40
C VAL A 153 16.07 0.67 -13.36
N PHE A 154 14.94 1.04 -13.97
CA PHE A 154 14.88 2.17 -14.90
C PHE A 154 15.27 3.47 -14.19
N GLY A 155 14.73 3.70 -12.99
CA GLY A 155 15.06 4.87 -12.18
C GLY A 155 16.48 4.88 -11.60
N LYS A 156 17.22 3.76 -11.64
CA LYS A 156 18.57 3.66 -11.05
C LYS A 156 19.58 4.53 -11.79
N ASP A 157 19.51 4.56 -13.12
CA ASP A 157 20.49 5.22 -13.99
C ASP A 157 19.99 6.57 -14.53
N LEU A 158 18.80 7.02 -14.13
CA LEU A 158 18.21 8.28 -14.60
C LEU A 158 18.89 9.52 -14.02
N LEU A 159 19.53 9.41 -12.85
CA LEU A 159 20.13 10.51 -12.10
C LEU A 159 21.54 10.13 -11.65
N PRO A 160 22.44 11.11 -11.42
CA PRO A 160 23.83 10.86 -11.04
C PRO A 160 24.01 10.14 -9.69
N THR A 161 22.96 10.10 -8.86
CA THR A 161 22.91 9.36 -7.60
C THR A 161 22.11 8.07 -7.77
N GLU A 162 22.73 6.92 -7.51
CA GLU A 162 22.08 5.61 -7.62
C GLU A 162 20.77 5.56 -6.83
N PHE A 163 19.73 5.00 -7.44
CA PHE A 163 18.37 4.84 -6.88
C PHE A 163 17.58 6.12 -6.57
N LEU A 164 18.18 7.31 -6.70
CA LEU A 164 17.46 8.57 -6.49
C LEU A 164 16.28 8.69 -7.47
N GLY A 165 16.51 8.35 -8.73
CA GLY A 165 15.49 8.37 -9.79
C GLY A 165 14.41 7.31 -9.57
N SER A 166 14.74 6.18 -8.94
CA SER A 166 13.79 5.12 -8.59
C SER A 166 12.74 5.60 -7.58
N PHE A 167 13.15 6.35 -6.55
CA PHE A 167 12.20 6.91 -5.57
C PHE A 167 11.38 8.08 -6.14
N LEU A 168 11.93 8.85 -7.08
CA LEU A 168 11.19 9.85 -7.84
C LEU A 168 10.14 9.22 -8.76
N MET A 169 10.49 8.14 -9.48
CA MET A 169 9.52 7.36 -10.24
C MET A 169 8.43 6.77 -9.34
N LEU A 170 8.80 6.30 -8.14
CA LEU A 170 7.84 5.82 -7.15
C LEU A 170 6.87 6.92 -6.70
N ALA A 171 7.35 8.15 -6.49
CA ALA A 171 6.49 9.31 -6.22
C ALA A 171 5.52 9.58 -7.39
N GLY A 172 6.00 9.44 -8.64
CA GLY A 172 5.17 9.53 -9.84
C GLY A 172 4.10 8.45 -9.92
N LEU A 173 4.45 7.19 -9.61
CA LEU A 173 3.50 6.07 -9.52
C LEU A 173 2.42 6.32 -8.45
N PHE A 174 2.78 6.87 -7.29
CA PHE A 174 1.79 7.29 -6.30
C PHE A 174 0.93 8.46 -6.75
N GLY A 175 1.50 9.41 -7.50
CA GLY A 175 0.74 10.50 -8.12
C GLY A 175 -0.28 9.99 -9.14
N LEU A 176 0.11 9.02 -9.97
CA LEU A 176 -0.80 8.34 -10.89
C LEU A 176 -1.87 7.56 -10.14
N ALA A 177 -1.50 6.82 -9.09
CA ALA A 177 -2.45 6.13 -8.22
C ALA A 177 -3.46 7.11 -7.59
N LEU A 178 -2.98 8.27 -7.14
CA LEU A 178 -3.80 9.34 -6.61
C LEU A 178 -4.77 9.87 -7.67
N MET A 179 -4.32 10.12 -8.90
CA MET A 179 -5.20 10.52 -10.01
C MET A 179 -6.28 9.48 -10.32
N VAL A 180 -5.89 8.21 -10.41
CA VAL A 180 -6.83 7.09 -10.63
C VAL A 180 -7.84 7.00 -9.50
N LEU A 181 -7.40 7.21 -8.25
CA LEU A 181 -8.25 7.13 -7.06
C LEU A 181 -9.07 8.41 -6.82
N LEU A 182 -8.68 9.55 -7.39
CA LEU A 182 -9.51 10.76 -7.43
C LEU A 182 -10.71 10.57 -8.37
N ALA A 183 -10.52 9.86 -9.49
CA ALA A 183 -11.60 9.45 -10.40
C ALA A 183 -12.53 8.37 -9.81
N PHE A 184 -12.15 7.75 -8.69
CA PHE A 184 -12.99 6.81 -7.95
C PHE A 184 -14.14 7.56 -7.26
N LYS A 185 -15.37 7.31 -7.70
CA LYS A 185 -16.58 7.72 -7.00
C LYS A 185 -16.90 6.67 -5.93
N ASN A 186 -17.07 7.11 -4.68
CA ASN A 186 -17.49 6.25 -3.58
C ASN A 186 -18.67 5.40 -4.05
N PRO A 187 -18.69 4.07 -3.83
CA PRO A 187 -19.96 3.39 -3.77
C PRO A 187 -20.74 4.12 -2.68
N THR A 188 -21.95 4.57 -3.01
CA THR A 188 -22.96 4.79 -1.98
C THR A 188 -23.02 3.47 -1.22
N ILE A 189 -22.47 3.48 -0.01
CA ILE A 189 -22.81 2.45 0.97
C ILE A 189 -24.30 2.69 1.13
N ASP A 190 -25.10 1.90 0.43
CA ASP A 190 -26.47 1.71 0.85
C ASP A 190 -26.28 1.08 2.21
N ILE A 191 -26.39 1.92 3.24
CA ILE A 191 -26.58 1.46 4.61
C ILE A 191 -27.99 0.89 4.57
N GLY A 192 -28.13 -0.26 3.90
CA GLY A 192 -29.26 -1.13 4.07
C GLY A 192 -29.34 -1.27 5.56
N GLN A 193 -30.40 -0.66 6.12
CA GLN A 193 -30.76 -0.79 7.49
C GLN A 193 -31.00 -2.27 7.72
N THR A 194 -29.95 -3.04 8.01
CA THR A 194 -30.12 -4.26 8.79
C THR A 194 -30.35 -3.77 10.21
N SER A 195 -31.55 -3.24 10.42
CA SER A 195 -32.19 -3.10 11.72
C SER A 195 -32.57 -4.49 12.25
N GLU A 196 -31.68 -5.47 12.14
CA GLU A 196 -31.70 -6.63 13.01
C GLU A 196 -30.68 -6.33 14.10
N GLY A 197 -31.21 -5.96 15.26
CA GLY A 197 -30.48 -5.40 16.39
C GLY A 197 -29.13 -6.07 16.62
N ALA A 198 -28.12 -5.23 16.88
CA ALA A 198 -26.80 -5.66 17.30
C ALA A 198 -26.91 -6.79 18.33
N ARG A 199 -26.52 -8.01 17.91
CA ARG A 199 -26.63 -9.19 18.79
C ARG A 199 -25.74 -8.95 20.01
N PRO A 200 -26.27 -9.14 21.23
CA PRO A 200 -25.56 -8.81 22.45
C PRO A 200 -24.26 -9.63 22.56
N ILE A 201 -23.21 -8.98 23.04
CA ILE A 201 -21.84 -9.52 23.21
C ILE A 201 -21.84 -10.88 23.94
N LYS A 202 -22.84 -11.12 24.78
CA LYS A 202 -23.05 -12.37 25.53
C LYS A 202 -23.30 -13.60 24.65
N VAL A 203 -23.84 -13.42 23.44
CA VAL A 203 -24.07 -14.51 22.46
C VAL A 203 -22.78 -14.82 21.69
N ILE A 204 -21.93 -13.83 21.46
CA ILE A 204 -20.64 -13.99 20.76
C ILE A 204 -19.66 -14.78 21.65
N SER A 205 -19.66 -14.55 22.97
CA SER A 205 -18.79 -15.29 23.91
C SER A 205 -19.19 -16.76 24.10
N GLN A 206 -20.37 -17.17 23.62
CA GLN A 206 -20.87 -18.55 23.72
C GLN A 206 -20.71 -19.33 22.42
N GLN A 207 -20.32 -18.69 21.32
CA GLN A 207 -19.96 -19.41 20.12
C GLN A 207 -18.52 -19.91 20.28
N MET A 208 -18.41 -21.17 20.70
CA MET A 208 -17.18 -21.94 20.67
C MET A 208 -16.83 -22.17 19.19
N ILE A 209 -16.02 -21.27 18.66
CA ILE A 209 -15.40 -21.39 17.34
C ILE A 209 -14.28 -22.41 17.52
N PHE A 210 -14.37 -23.55 16.81
CA PHE A 210 -13.24 -24.45 16.60
C PHE A 210 -12.09 -23.71 15.92
#